data_AF-A0A5B0FK11-F1
#
_entry.id   AF-A0A5B0FK11-F1
#
_cell.length_a   1.000
_cell.length_b   1.000
_cell.length_c   1.000
_cell.angle_alpha   90.00
_cell.angle_beta   90.00
_cell.angle_gamma   90.00
#
_symmetry.space_group_name_H-M   'P 1'
#
loop_
_entity.id
_entity.type
_entity.pdbx_description
1 polymer ?
#
loop_
_entity_poly.entity_id
_entity_poly.type
_entity_poly.pdbx_seq_one_letter_code
_entity_poly.pdbx_strand_id
1 'polypeptide(L)'
;MDSTFLIADSGSTKTDWVVTKGGARVASFQSAGINPFYQLAEEIIPVLDKQVLPHIEGDIDKIFFYGAGCADEKSGRPVSDALKHCIRSASVIEVASDMLGAARGLCGHSAGLACILGTGANNAFYDGEKIVHSIGSLGFWLGDEGSGSYLGKTLVVNYLQNDLPGDLHQKFAEKYPEINRLYILDQAYKKPYPNRFFASFSVFISEHLSNSYILDLLREAFSLFTEKYILKHKNADQYPVHFTGSIAFYYQDILQTVLTSKGLQPGRILKTPLDGLVQYYL
;
A
#
# COMPACT_ATOMS: atom_id res chain seq x y z
N MET A 1 -27.98 -3.44 20.67
CA MET A 1 -27.78 -4.15 19.39
C MET A 1 -26.31 -4.07 19.07
N ASP A 2 -25.71 -5.19 18.71
CA ASP A 2 -24.30 -5.23 18.33
C ASP A 2 -24.12 -4.47 17.02
N SER A 3 -23.30 -3.40 17.04
CA SER A 3 -23.08 -2.59 15.83
C SER A 3 -22.33 -3.38 14.77
N THR A 4 -22.75 -3.22 13.51
CA THR A 4 -22.20 -3.87 12.34
C THR A 4 -21.46 -2.87 11.47
N PHE A 5 -20.16 -3.07 11.26
CA PHE A 5 -19.32 -2.16 10.48
C PHE A 5 -18.82 -2.81 9.20
N LEU A 6 -18.79 -2.04 8.11
CA LEU A 6 -18.08 -2.37 6.89
C LEU A 6 -16.80 -1.55 6.80
N ILE A 7 -15.65 -2.21 6.79
CA ILE A 7 -14.33 -1.57 6.75
C ILE A 7 -13.64 -1.96 5.45
N ALA A 8 -13.06 -0.97 4.75
CA ALA A 8 -12.39 -1.19 3.47
C ALA A 8 -10.99 -0.56 3.44
N ASP A 9 -10.04 -1.30 2.85
CA ASP A 9 -8.72 -0.80 2.44
C ASP A 9 -8.59 -0.96 0.92
N SER A 10 -8.59 0.16 0.20
CA SER A 10 -8.71 0.20 -1.25
C SER A 10 -7.45 0.76 -1.92
N GLY A 11 -6.82 -0.08 -2.72
CA GLY A 11 -5.82 0.34 -3.70
C GLY A 11 -6.43 0.45 -5.09
N SER A 12 -5.63 0.92 -6.06
CA SER A 12 -6.09 1.02 -7.46
C SER A 12 -6.29 -0.34 -8.15
N THR A 13 -5.81 -1.46 -7.59
CA THR A 13 -5.95 -2.82 -8.17
C THR A 13 -7.12 -3.58 -7.57
N LYS A 14 -7.24 -3.54 -6.25
CA LYS A 14 -8.18 -4.32 -5.46
C LYS A 14 -8.60 -3.54 -4.22
N THR A 15 -9.75 -3.92 -3.69
CA THR A 15 -10.23 -3.45 -2.38
C THR A 15 -10.42 -4.66 -1.49
N ASP A 16 -9.79 -4.65 -0.33
CA ASP A 16 -10.00 -5.64 0.72
C ASP A 16 -11.10 -5.13 1.66
N TRP A 17 -12.11 -5.97 1.95
CA TRP A 17 -13.26 -5.62 2.76
C TRP A 17 -13.38 -6.54 3.97
N VAL A 18 -13.85 -5.98 5.08
CA VAL A 18 -14.20 -6.72 6.29
C VAL A 18 -15.55 -6.26 6.82
N VAL A 19 -16.41 -7.22 7.16
CA VAL A 19 -17.62 -6.97 7.95
C VAL A 19 -17.34 -7.40 9.38
N THR A 20 -17.64 -6.52 10.33
CA THR A 20 -17.57 -6.81 11.76
C THR A 20 -18.96 -6.69 12.38
N LYS A 21 -19.26 -7.51 13.39
CA LYS A 21 -20.50 -7.44 14.18
C LYS A 21 -20.18 -7.64 15.65
N GLY A 22 -20.55 -6.68 16.49
CA GLY A 22 -20.25 -6.73 17.93
C GLY A 22 -18.75 -6.82 18.21
N GLY A 23 -17.94 -6.24 17.33
CA GLY A 23 -16.49 -6.28 17.40
C GLY A 23 -15.80 -7.57 16.92
N ALA A 24 -16.56 -8.56 16.46
CA ALA A 24 -16.00 -9.75 15.83
C ALA A 24 -16.03 -9.65 14.30
N ARG A 25 -14.96 -10.06 13.62
CA ARG A 25 -14.95 -10.23 12.16
C ARG A 25 -15.90 -11.37 11.78
N VAL A 26 -16.88 -11.08 10.93
CA VAL A 26 -17.86 -12.07 10.43
C VAL A 26 -17.67 -12.38 8.95
N ALA A 27 -17.09 -11.48 8.17
CA ALA A 27 -16.76 -11.72 6.77
C ALA A 27 -15.48 -10.98 6.33
N SER A 28 -14.78 -11.57 5.37
CA SER A 28 -13.67 -10.96 4.63
C SER A 28 -13.77 -11.34 3.16
N PHE A 29 -13.67 -10.35 2.27
CA PHE A 29 -13.77 -10.58 0.83
C PHE A 29 -13.02 -9.48 0.05
N GLN A 30 -12.95 -9.64 -1.27
CA GLN A 30 -12.25 -8.71 -2.16
C GLN A 30 -13.16 -8.28 -3.31
N SER A 31 -12.99 -7.03 -3.73
CA SER A 31 -13.55 -6.50 -4.98
C SER A 31 -12.45 -5.89 -5.84
N ALA A 32 -12.81 -5.44 -7.03
CA ALA A 32 -11.99 -4.54 -7.83
C ALA A 32 -11.59 -3.29 -7.03
N GLY A 33 -10.46 -2.70 -7.40
CA GLY A 33 -9.98 -1.44 -6.82
C GLY A 33 -10.94 -0.29 -7.07
N ILE A 34 -11.10 0.58 -6.08
CA ILE A 34 -11.96 1.75 -6.13
C ILE A 34 -11.09 2.98 -5.87
N ASN A 35 -10.94 3.83 -6.88
CA ASN A 35 -10.11 5.01 -6.80
C ASN A 35 -10.82 6.19 -7.49
N PRO A 36 -11.30 7.19 -6.73
CA PRO A 36 -12.08 8.30 -7.28
C PRO A 36 -11.25 9.28 -8.11
N PHE A 37 -9.93 9.11 -8.17
CA PHE A 37 -9.10 9.84 -9.13
C PHE A 37 -9.39 9.41 -10.58
N TYR A 38 -9.81 8.16 -10.77
CA TYR A 38 -10.08 7.57 -12.09
C TYR A 38 -11.55 7.22 -12.31
N GLN A 39 -12.33 7.11 -11.24
CA GLN A 39 -13.68 6.57 -11.28
C GLN A 39 -14.69 7.56 -10.69
N LEU A 40 -15.83 7.71 -11.36
CA LEU A 40 -16.99 8.42 -10.83
C LEU A 40 -17.94 7.48 -10.09
N ALA A 41 -18.92 8.02 -9.38
CA ALA A 41 -19.87 7.23 -8.59
C ALA A 41 -20.61 6.20 -9.45
N GLU A 42 -20.96 6.56 -10.68
CA GLU A 42 -21.65 5.71 -11.65
C GLU A 42 -20.83 4.49 -12.08
N GLU A 43 -19.50 4.57 -11.98
CA GLU A 43 -18.58 3.47 -12.28
C GLU A 43 -18.31 2.62 -11.03
N ILE A 44 -18.42 3.20 -9.83
CA ILE A 44 -18.21 2.52 -8.55
C ILE A 44 -19.44 1.71 -8.14
N ILE A 45 -20.66 2.23 -8.36
CA ILE A 45 -21.93 1.56 -8.01
C ILE A 45 -22.00 0.12 -8.55
N PRO A 46 -21.72 -0.15 -9.84
CA PRO A 46 -21.75 -1.52 -10.36
C PRO A 46 -20.72 -2.46 -9.72
N VAL A 47 -19.59 -1.94 -9.22
CA VAL A 47 -18.60 -2.73 -8.47
C VAL A 47 -19.18 -3.10 -7.11
N LEU A 48 -19.75 -2.13 -6.39
CA LEU A 48 -20.38 -2.37 -5.08
C LEU A 48 -21.54 -3.38 -5.21
N ASP A 49 -22.44 -3.18 -6.18
CA ASP A 49 -23.62 -4.02 -6.37
C ASP A 49 -23.25 -5.47 -6.70
N LYS A 50 -22.23 -5.69 -7.53
CA LYS A 50 -21.88 -7.03 -8.03
C LYS A 50 -20.86 -7.76 -7.17
N GLN A 51 -20.00 -7.03 -6.45
CA GLN A 51 -18.83 -7.62 -5.77
C GLN A 51 -18.76 -7.32 -4.27
N VAL A 52 -19.61 -6.43 -3.75
CA VAL A 52 -19.60 -6.09 -2.30
C VAL A 52 -20.93 -6.47 -1.65
N LEU A 53 -22.06 -6.00 -2.18
CA LEU A 53 -23.39 -6.29 -1.62
C LEU A 53 -23.70 -7.79 -1.47
N PRO A 54 -23.30 -8.69 -2.39
CA PRO A 54 -23.57 -10.13 -2.22
C PRO A 54 -22.89 -10.77 -1.01
N HIS A 55 -21.91 -10.09 -0.39
CA HIS A 55 -21.18 -10.56 0.79
C HIS A 55 -21.65 -9.90 2.10
N ILE A 56 -22.67 -9.03 2.05
CA ILE A 56 -23.22 -8.34 3.21
C ILE A 56 -24.54 -9.01 3.60
N GLU A 57 -24.57 -9.58 4.80
CA GLU A 57 -25.77 -10.15 5.40
C GLU A 57 -26.39 -9.16 6.40
N GLY A 58 -27.57 -8.64 6.09
CA GLY A 58 -28.30 -7.70 6.95
C GLY A 58 -27.86 -6.24 6.81
N ASP A 59 -28.21 -5.43 7.79
CA ASP A 59 -27.94 -3.99 7.77
C ASP A 59 -26.51 -3.66 8.23
N ILE A 60 -25.91 -2.65 7.60
CA ILE A 60 -24.63 -2.06 7.99
C ILE A 60 -24.92 -0.77 8.75
N ASP A 61 -24.42 -0.61 9.97
CA ASP A 61 -24.64 0.60 10.77
C ASP A 61 -23.69 1.72 10.36
N LYS A 62 -22.42 1.37 10.08
CA LYS A 62 -21.34 2.32 9.75
C LYS A 62 -20.39 1.76 8.69
N ILE A 63 -19.89 2.64 7.83
CA ILE A 63 -18.90 2.32 6.80
C ILE A 63 -17.65 3.16 7.01
N PHE A 64 -16.49 2.50 6.98
CA PHE A 64 -15.18 3.14 7.05
C PHE A 64 -14.37 2.72 5.83
N PHE A 65 -14.27 3.61 4.86
CA PHE A 65 -13.57 3.36 3.60
C PHE A 65 -12.27 4.15 3.55
N TYR A 66 -11.15 3.45 3.38
CA TYR A 66 -9.83 4.04 3.19
C TYR A 66 -9.33 3.71 1.80
N GLY A 67 -8.98 4.71 0.99
CA GLY A 67 -8.54 4.43 -0.36
C GLY A 67 -7.66 5.47 -1.02
N ALA A 68 -6.88 5.00 -1.98
CA ALA A 68 -6.08 5.86 -2.84
C ALA A 68 -7.01 6.81 -3.61
N GLY A 69 -6.66 8.11 -3.66
CA GLY A 69 -7.47 9.15 -4.29
C GLY A 69 -8.50 9.81 -3.36
N CYS A 70 -8.73 9.28 -2.15
CA CYS A 70 -9.62 9.86 -1.15
C CYS A 70 -8.90 10.82 -0.19
N ALA A 71 -8.13 11.77 -0.72
CA ALA A 71 -7.32 12.71 0.07
C ALA A 71 -8.15 13.68 0.93
N ASP A 72 -9.32 14.10 0.43
CA ASP A 72 -10.24 15.00 1.13
C ASP A 72 -11.70 14.69 0.76
N GLU A 73 -12.66 15.42 1.36
CA GLU A 73 -14.09 15.22 1.11
C GLU A 73 -14.45 15.38 -0.37
N LYS A 74 -13.81 16.33 -1.08
CA LYS A 74 -14.09 16.59 -2.49
C LYS A 74 -13.60 15.44 -3.36
N SER A 75 -12.37 14.98 -3.12
CA SER A 75 -11.78 13.89 -3.90
C SER A 75 -12.38 12.53 -3.55
N GLY A 76 -12.83 12.32 -2.31
CA GLY A 76 -13.53 11.10 -1.85
C GLY A 76 -15.02 11.06 -2.17
N ARG A 77 -15.61 12.18 -2.64
CA ARG A 77 -17.05 12.30 -2.88
C ARG A 77 -17.64 11.20 -3.78
N PRO A 78 -17.02 10.83 -4.91
CA PRO A 78 -17.57 9.76 -5.76
C PRO A 78 -17.75 8.42 -5.01
N VAL A 79 -16.81 8.09 -4.11
CA VAL A 79 -16.90 6.88 -3.28
C VAL A 79 -18.00 7.02 -2.23
N SER A 80 -18.05 8.16 -1.53
CA SER A 80 -19.10 8.46 -0.54
C SER A 80 -20.49 8.33 -1.15
N ASP A 81 -20.69 8.90 -2.34
CA ASP A 81 -22.00 8.94 -2.99
C ASP A 81 -22.42 7.55 -3.48
N ALA A 82 -21.48 6.75 -4.01
CA ALA A 82 -21.73 5.36 -4.37
C ALA A 82 -22.07 4.49 -3.15
N LEU A 83 -21.33 4.62 -2.05
CA LEU A 83 -21.60 3.90 -0.80
C LEU A 83 -22.98 4.25 -0.23
N LYS A 84 -23.33 5.55 -0.19
CA LYS A 84 -24.65 6.04 0.23
C LYS A 84 -25.77 5.49 -0.65
N HIS A 85 -25.53 5.38 -1.95
CA HIS A 85 -26.51 4.86 -2.90
C HIS A 85 -26.80 3.37 -2.66
N CYS A 86 -25.74 2.55 -2.54
CA CYS A 86 -25.83 1.09 -2.45
C CYS A 86 -26.20 0.59 -1.04
N ILE A 87 -25.74 1.26 0.02
CA ILE A 87 -25.88 0.79 1.41
C ILE A 87 -26.62 1.85 2.24
N ARG A 88 -27.94 1.91 2.06
CA ARG A 88 -28.81 2.92 2.68
C ARG A 88 -29.02 2.75 4.18
N SER A 89 -28.73 1.57 4.73
CA SER A 89 -28.82 1.31 6.17
C SER A 89 -27.71 2.00 6.97
N ALA A 90 -26.60 2.38 6.33
CA ALA A 90 -25.47 3.01 7.00
C ALA A 90 -25.80 4.43 7.45
N SER A 91 -25.78 4.64 8.77
CA SER A 91 -25.99 5.95 9.39
C SER A 91 -24.74 6.84 9.34
N VAL A 92 -23.55 6.24 9.27
CA VAL A 92 -22.26 6.92 9.20
C VAL A 92 -21.44 6.33 8.07
N ILE A 93 -20.89 7.20 7.21
CA ILE A 93 -19.99 6.81 6.12
C ILE A 93 -18.79 7.73 6.18
N GLU A 94 -17.65 7.18 6.58
CA GLU A 94 -16.35 7.85 6.55
C GLU A 94 -15.58 7.39 5.32
N VAL A 95 -15.13 8.34 4.52
CA VAL A 95 -14.23 8.10 3.37
C VAL A 95 -12.97 8.91 3.61
N ALA A 96 -11.83 8.24 3.66
CA ALA A 96 -10.54 8.85 3.91
C ALA A 96 -9.43 8.23 3.08
N SER A 97 -8.23 8.81 3.14
CA SER A 97 -7.10 8.36 2.34
C SER A 97 -6.60 6.99 2.82
N ASP A 98 -6.01 6.24 1.89
CA ASP A 98 -5.24 5.03 2.17
C ASP A 98 -4.16 5.27 3.23
N MET A 99 -3.50 6.43 3.19
CA MET A 99 -2.49 6.80 4.19
C MET A 99 -3.08 6.97 5.59
N LEU A 100 -4.30 7.53 5.73
CA LEU A 100 -4.95 7.58 7.05
C LEU A 100 -5.37 6.18 7.52
N GLY A 101 -5.87 5.34 6.61
CA GLY A 101 -6.20 3.94 6.92
C GLY A 101 -4.98 3.16 7.40
N ALA A 102 -3.85 3.31 6.71
CA ALA A 102 -2.58 2.75 7.14
C ALA A 102 -2.14 3.29 8.51
N ALA A 103 -2.24 4.60 8.75
CA ALA A 103 -1.86 5.19 10.02
C ALA A 103 -2.68 4.66 11.20
N ARG A 104 -4.01 4.62 11.07
CA ARG A 104 -4.92 4.06 12.10
C ARG A 104 -4.70 2.57 12.31
N GLY A 105 -4.54 1.80 11.23
CA GLY A 105 -4.28 0.36 11.32
C GLY A 105 -2.93 0.01 11.96
N LEU A 106 -1.92 0.86 11.76
CA LEU A 106 -0.58 0.62 12.30
C LEU A 106 -0.37 1.17 13.70
N CYS A 107 -0.82 2.40 13.94
CA CYS A 107 -0.54 3.17 15.15
C CYS A 107 -1.70 3.12 16.16
N GLY A 108 -2.89 2.69 15.74
CA GLY A 108 -4.08 2.75 16.59
C GLY A 108 -4.39 4.19 16.98
N HIS A 109 -4.47 4.44 18.29
CA HIS A 109 -4.71 5.75 18.88
C HIS A 109 -3.41 6.40 19.42
N SER A 110 -2.23 5.96 18.97
CA SER A 110 -0.93 6.46 19.41
C SER A 110 -0.21 7.21 18.30
N ALA A 111 0.63 8.18 18.68
CA ALA A 111 1.48 8.89 17.72
C ALA A 111 2.58 7.99 17.15
N GLY A 112 2.90 8.15 15.88
CA GLY A 112 3.87 7.31 15.18
C GLY A 112 4.10 7.72 13.73
N LEU A 113 5.16 7.18 13.14
CA LEU A 113 5.40 7.29 11.70
C LEU A 113 4.76 6.10 11.00
N ALA A 114 3.76 6.36 10.18
CA ALA A 114 3.09 5.34 9.37
C ALA A 114 3.63 5.36 7.95
N CYS A 115 4.10 4.21 7.47
CA CYS A 115 4.68 4.05 6.14
C CYS A 115 3.94 2.98 5.34
N ILE A 116 3.91 3.16 4.02
CA ILE A 116 3.40 2.17 3.06
C ILE A 116 4.56 1.80 2.13
N LEU A 117 4.88 0.51 2.03
CA LEU A 117 5.76 -0.04 0.99
C LEU A 117 5.05 -1.22 0.31
N GLY A 118 4.43 -0.93 -0.83
CA GLY A 118 3.79 -1.91 -1.71
C GLY A 118 4.29 -1.71 -3.14
N THR A 119 3.36 -1.63 -4.10
CA THR A 119 3.71 -1.23 -5.48
C THR A 119 4.40 0.14 -5.51
N GLY A 120 3.87 1.11 -4.74
CA GLY A 120 4.48 2.43 -4.52
C GLY A 120 4.91 2.61 -3.06
N ALA A 121 5.35 3.81 -2.71
CA ALA A 121 5.77 4.16 -1.36
C ALA A 121 5.01 5.39 -0.83
N ASN A 122 4.71 5.42 0.46
CA ASN A 122 4.16 6.61 1.11
C ASN A 122 4.54 6.65 2.59
N ASN A 123 4.41 7.83 3.21
CA ASN A 123 4.69 8.05 4.62
C ASN A 123 3.88 9.21 5.19
N ALA A 124 3.60 9.14 6.48
CA ALA A 124 3.01 10.24 7.24
C ALA A 124 3.39 10.14 8.73
N PHE A 125 3.53 11.29 9.37
CA PHE A 125 3.50 11.39 10.82
C PHE A 125 2.05 11.52 11.28
N TYR A 126 1.65 10.62 12.18
CA TYR A 126 0.32 10.51 12.77
C TYR A 126 0.42 10.89 14.25
N ASP A 127 -0.49 11.74 14.74
CA ASP A 127 -0.48 12.21 16.14
C ASP A 127 -1.30 11.33 17.11
N GLY A 128 -1.93 10.28 16.60
CA GLY A 128 -2.87 9.44 17.34
C GLY A 128 -4.32 9.62 16.87
N GLU A 129 -4.62 10.70 16.14
CA GLU A 129 -5.96 10.99 15.62
C GLU A 129 -5.95 11.31 14.11
N LYS A 130 -4.96 12.09 13.65
CA LYS A 130 -4.86 12.57 12.27
C LYS A 130 -3.41 12.60 11.77
N ILE A 131 -3.29 12.69 10.45
CA ILE A 131 -2.01 12.95 9.79
C ILE A 131 -1.67 14.43 9.98
N VAL A 132 -0.51 14.71 10.58
CA VAL A 132 -0.04 16.08 10.83
C VAL A 132 0.95 16.53 9.75
N HIS A 133 1.76 15.59 9.25
CA HIS A 133 2.77 15.89 8.24
C HIS A 133 3.00 14.67 7.34
N SER A 134 3.19 14.92 6.05
CA SER A 134 3.58 13.91 5.08
C SER A 134 4.62 14.51 4.16
N ILE A 135 5.70 13.77 3.89
CA ILE A 135 6.66 14.16 2.86
C ILE A 135 6.09 13.87 1.47
N GLY A 136 5.27 12.82 1.35
CA GLY A 136 4.71 12.32 0.10
C GLY A 136 5.77 11.73 -0.84
N SER A 137 5.39 10.69 -1.58
CA SER A 137 6.18 10.23 -2.74
C SER A 137 5.81 11.04 -3.98
N LEU A 138 6.77 11.25 -4.88
CA LEU A 138 6.52 11.83 -6.20
C LEU A 138 6.09 10.77 -7.24
N GLY A 139 5.79 9.56 -6.77
CA GLY A 139 5.31 8.43 -7.57
C GLY A 139 6.41 7.76 -8.38
N PHE A 140 6.03 6.69 -9.08
CA PHE A 140 6.90 5.73 -9.77
C PHE A 140 8.09 6.31 -10.57
N TRP A 141 7.87 7.40 -11.30
CA TRP A 141 8.91 8.00 -12.13
C TRP A 141 9.91 8.83 -11.35
N LEU A 142 9.45 9.54 -10.31
CA LEU A 142 10.19 10.61 -9.64
C LEU A 142 10.51 10.33 -8.17
N GLY A 143 10.04 9.21 -7.62
CA GLY A 143 10.24 8.80 -6.23
C GLY A 143 9.97 7.32 -6.05
N ASP A 144 9.10 6.99 -5.07
CA ASP A 144 8.72 5.62 -4.70
C ASP A 144 9.91 4.73 -4.27
N GLU A 145 11.01 5.33 -3.78
CA GLU A 145 12.17 4.58 -3.28
C GLU A 145 11.74 3.52 -2.25
N GLY A 146 12.35 2.34 -2.32
CA GLY A 146 12.00 1.20 -1.47
C GLY A 146 10.72 0.46 -1.88
N SER A 147 9.88 0.99 -2.77
CA SER A 147 8.70 0.28 -3.27
C SER A 147 9.06 -0.86 -4.23
N GLY A 148 8.09 -1.73 -4.49
CA GLY A 148 8.24 -2.83 -5.45
C GLY A 148 8.49 -2.31 -6.86
N SER A 149 7.83 -1.22 -7.26
CA SER A 149 8.04 -0.62 -8.58
C SER A 149 9.43 -0.01 -8.72
N TYR A 150 9.97 0.60 -7.67
CA TYR A 150 11.35 1.08 -7.64
C TYR A 150 12.35 -0.07 -7.73
N LEU A 151 12.21 -1.07 -6.86
CA LEU A 151 13.09 -2.25 -6.83
C LEU A 151 13.11 -2.98 -8.18
N GLY A 152 11.93 -3.25 -8.75
CA GLY A 152 11.83 -3.95 -10.03
C GLY A 152 12.32 -3.12 -11.21
N LYS A 153 12.07 -1.80 -11.22
CA LYS A 153 12.66 -0.89 -12.22
C LYS A 153 14.18 -0.93 -12.17
N THR A 154 14.77 -0.81 -10.98
CA THR A 154 16.22 -0.87 -10.80
C THR A 154 16.80 -2.21 -11.25
N LEU A 155 16.18 -3.33 -10.87
CA LEU A 155 16.60 -4.66 -11.31
C LEU A 155 16.60 -4.80 -12.84
N VAL A 156 15.52 -4.39 -13.51
CA VAL A 156 15.40 -4.47 -14.97
C VAL A 156 16.41 -3.57 -15.68
N VAL A 157 16.63 -2.36 -15.16
CA VAL A 157 17.63 -1.43 -15.72
C VAL A 157 19.03 -2.05 -15.62
N ASN A 158 19.39 -2.57 -14.45
CA ASN A 158 20.69 -3.19 -14.22
C ASN A 158 20.87 -4.46 -15.07
N TYR A 159 19.81 -5.25 -15.29
CA TYR A 159 19.83 -6.36 -16.25
C TYR A 159 20.15 -5.89 -17.67
N LEU A 160 19.41 -4.89 -18.19
CA LEU A 160 19.59 -4.38 -19.55
C LEU A 160 20.94 -3.66 -19.76
N GLN A 161 21.56 -3.19 -18.69
CA GLN A 161 22.89 -2.56 -18.69
C GLN A 161 24.04 -3.54 -18.46
N ASN A 162 23.73 -4.82 -18.19
CA ASN A 162 24.68 -5.88 -17.85
C ASN A 162 25.41 -5.67 -16.51
N ASP A 163 24.75 -5.00 -15.56
CA ASP A 163 25.26 -4.73 -14.21
C ASP A 163 24.90 -5.81 -13.19
N LEU A 164 24.09 -6.81 -13.59
CA LEU A 164 23.82 -7.98 -12.73
C LEU A 164 25.02 -8.93 -12.71
N PRO A 165 25.30 -9.58 -11.56
CA PRO A 165 26.24 -10.70 -11.50
C PRO A 165 25.87 -11.79 -12.52
N GLY A 166 26.87 -12.47 -13.09
CA GLY A 166 26.65 -13.42 -14.20
C GLY A 166 25.63 -14.51 -13.91
N ASP A 167 25.62 -15.08 -12.69
CA ASP A 167 24.65 -16.11 -12.31
C ASP A 167 23.22 -15.55 -12.22
N LEU A 168 23.07 -14.33 -11.70
CA LEU A 168 21.79 -13.65 -11.57
C LEU A 168 21.26 -13.18 -12.92
N HIS A 169 22.16 -12.70 -13.79
CA HIS A 169 21.84 -12.31 -15.16
C HIS A 169 21.28 -13.50 -15.95
N GLN A 170 21.93 -14.67 -15.86
CA GLN A 170 21.45 -15.89 -16.50
C GLN A 170 20.07 -16.30 -15.98
N LYS A 171 19.88 -16.37 -14.65
CA LYS A 171 18.58 -16.71 -14.04
C LYS A 171 17.47 -15.73 -14.45
N PHE A 172 17.79 -14.43 -14.54
CA PHE A 172 16.84 -13.41 -14.96
C PHE A 172 16.44 -13.61 -16.43
N ALA A 173 17.41 -13.84 -17.32
CA ALA A 173 17.18 -14.07 -18.74
C ALA A 173 16.36 -15.36 -18.99
N GLU A 174 16.62 -16.43 -18.24
CA GLU A 174 15.87 -17.69 -18.31
C GLU A 174 14.41 -17.51 -17.86
N LYS A 175 14.18 -16.75 -16.79
CA LYS A 175 12.84 -16.53 -16.25
C LYS A 175 12.01 -15.55 -17.09
N TYR A 176 12.65 -14.54 -17.68
CA TYR A 176 12.00 -13.47 -18.42
C TYR A 176 12.60 -13.29 -19.83
N PRO A 177 12.50 -14.30 -20.71
CA PRO A 177 13.14 -14.30 -22.04
C PRO A 177 12.63 -13.20 -22.98
N GLU A 178 11.45 -12.65 -22.73
CA GLU A 178 10.86 -11.54 -23.48
C GLU A 178 11.51 -10.18 -23.18
N ILE A 179 12.22 -10.07 -22.05
CA ILE A 179 12.75 -8.79 -21.56
C ILE A 179 13.95 -8.37 -22.38
N ASN A 180 13.69 -7.40 -23.26
CA ASN A 180 14.69 -6.70 -24.04
C ASN A 180 14.37 -5.20 -24.06
N ARG A 181 15.31 -4.39 -24.59
CA ARG A 181 15.19 -2.92 -24.61
C ARG A 181 13.88 -2.44 -25.24
N LEU A 182 13.45 -3.00 -26.38
CA LEU A 182 12.23 -2.54 -27.06
C LEU A 182 10.98 -2.89 -26.26
N TYR A 183 10.91 -4.11 -25.73
CA TYR A 183 9.79 -4.55 -24.90
C TYR A 183 9.63 -3.69 -23.64
N ILE A 184 10.73 -3.44 -22.93
CA ILE A 184 10.71 -2.62 -21.71
C ILE A 184 10.31 -1.17 -21.99
N LEU A 185 10.78 -0.56 -23.08
CA LEU A 185 10.38 0.80 -23.45
C LEU A 185 8.90 0.89 -23.82
N ASP A 186 8.33 -0.15 -24.45
CA ASP A 186 6.89 -0.22 -24.73
C ASP A 186 6.07 -0.34 -23.44
N GLN A 187 6.44 -1.24 -22.53
CA GLN A 187 5.79 -1.41 -21.23
C GLN A 187 5.88 -0.15 -20.36
N ALA A 188 7.04 0.50 -20.37
CA ALA A 188 7.32 1.70 -19.59
C ALA A 188 6.47 2.90 -20.05
N TYR A 189 6.42 3.17 -21.35
CA TYR A 189 5.94 4.46 -21.85
C TYR A 189 4.67 4.41 -22.68
N LYS A 190 4.24 3.22 -23.14
CA LYS A 190 3.08 3.07 -24.03
C LYS A 190 1.96 2.23 -23.43
N LYS A 191 2.27 1.34 -22.48
CA LYS A 191 1.27 0.50 -21.82
C LYS A 191 0.75 1.15 -20.52
N PRO A 192 -0.50 0.85 -20.13
CA PRO A 192 -1.04 1.34 -18.88
C PRO A 192 -0.36 0.67 -17.67
N TYR A 193 -0.33 1.37 -16.54
CA TYR A 193 0.16 0.89 -15.24
C TYR A 193 1.63 0.38 -15.23
N PRO A 194 2.60 1.17 -15.73
CA PRO A 194 4.01 0.75 -15.75
C PRO A 194 4.54 0.42 -14.34
N ASN A 195 4.07 1.14 -13.31
CA ASN A 195 4.41 0.86 -11.91
C ASN A 195 4.07 -0.57 -11.47
N ARG A 196 2.91 -1.11 -11.89
CA ARG A 196 2.50 -2.49 -11.58
C ARG A 196 3.35 -3.50 -12.33
N PHE A 197 3.63 -3.22 -13.61
CA PHE A 197 4.51 -4.05 -14.43
C PHE A 197 5.89 -4.18 -13.78
N PHE A 198 6.54 -3.06 -13.43
CA PHE A 198 7.85 -3.12 -12.78
C PHE A 198 7.79 -3.74 -11.38
N ALA A 199 6.73 -3.50 -10.60
CA ALA A 199 6.59 -4.13 -9.29
C ALA A 199 6.49 -5.66 -9.36
N SER A 200 6.06 -6.24 -10.48
CA SER A 200 5.99 -7.70 -10.66
C SER A 200 7.36 -8.38 -10.59
N PHE A 201 8.45 -7.68 -10.94
CA PHE A 201 9.82 -8.23 -10.82
C PHE A 201 10.29 -8.36 -9.37
N SER A 202 9.57 -7.82 -8.39
CA SER A 202 9.84 -8.09 -6.97
C SER A 202 9.74 -9.57 -6.61
N VAL A 203 9.01 -10.37 -7.40
CA VAL A 203 8.96 -11.83 -7.21
C VAL A 203 10.35 -12.45 -7.44
N PHE A 204 11.06 -12.04 -8.50
CA PHE A 204 12.44 -12.49 -8.74
C PHE A 204 13.38 -12.12 -7.59
N ILE A 205 13.24 -10.90 -7.06
CA ILE A 205 14.01 -10.44 -5.90
C ILE A 205 13.78 -11.38 -4.70
N SER A 206 12.52 -11.72 -4.41
CA SER A 206 12.17 -12.60 -3.28
C SER A 206 12.72 -14.02 -3.40
N GLU A 207 12.87 -14.54 -4.62
CA GLU A 207 13.41 -15.88 -4.88
C GLU A 207 14.93 -15.96 -4.74
N HIS A 208 15.62 -14.81 -4.65
CA HIS A 208 17.07 -14.71 -4.68
C HIS A 208 17.66 -13.94 -3.49
N LEU A 209 16.96 -13.94 -2.35
CA LEU A 209 17.39 -13.27 -1.11
C LEU A 209 18.72 -13.77 -0.52
N SER A 210 19.23 -14.93 -0.95
CA SER A 210 20.55 -15.41 -0.54
C SER A 210 21.69 -14.80 -1.36
N ASN A 211 21.40 -14.11 -2.45
CA ASN A 211 22.41 -13.45 -3.28
C ASN A 211 22.77 -12.08 -2.70
N SER A 212 24.07 -11.79 -2.54
CA SER A 212 24.55 -10.55 -1.93
C SER A 212 24.10 -9.30 -2.68
N TYR A 213 24.08 -9.34 -4.02
CA TYR A 213 23.62 -8.23 -4.85
C TYR A 213 22.15 -7.87 -4.57
N ILE A 214 21.29 -8.89 -4.40
CA ILE A 214 19.88 -8.69 -4.09
C ILE A 214 19.70 -8.10 -2.69
N LEU A 215 20.48 -8.57 -1.72
CA LEU A 215 20.46 -8.01 -0.36
C LEU A 215 20.91 -6.54 -0.36
N ASP A 216 21.94 -6.21 -1.13
CA ASP A 216 22.45 -4.84 -1.21
C ASP A 216 21.47 -3.92 -1.93
N LEU A 217 20.84 -4.37 -3.03
CA LEU A 217 19.76 -3.66 -3.70
C LEU A 217 18.61 -3.31 -2.73
N LEU A 218 18.17 -4.26 -1.90
CA LEU A 218 17.13 -4.04 -0.90
C LEU A 218 17.56 -3.07 0.19
N ARG A 219 18.77 -3.24 0.73
CA ARG A 219 19.33 -2.35 1.77
C ARG A 219 19.46 -0.92 1.27
N GLU A 220 19.97 -0.72 0.07
CA GLU A 220 20.12 0.60 -0.55
C GLU A 220 18.75 1.25 -0.78
N ALA A 221 17.78 0.52 -1.34
CA ALA A 221 16.45 1.04 -1.59
C ALA A 221 15.73 1.46 -0.29
N PHE A 222 15.81 0.64 0.77
CA PHE A 222 15.24 0.99 2.07
C PHE A 222 16.02 2.10 2.78
N SER A 223 17.34 2.16 2.61
CA SER A 223 18.16 3.26 3.13
C SER A 223 17.71 4.59 2.51
N LEU A 224 17.56 4.61 1.18
CA LEU A 224 17.06 5.77 0.44
C LEU A 224 15.65 6.15 0.86
N PHE A 225 14.73 5.18 1.02
CA PHE A 225 13.39 5.47 1.55
C PHE A 225 13.48 6.15 2.92
N THR A 226 14.29 5.58 3.82
CA THR A 226 14.43 6.10 5.18
C THR A 226 14.99 7.52 5.20
N GLU A 227 16.02 7.80 4.41
CA GLU A 227 16.62 9.14 4.30
C GLU A 227 15.69 10.16 3.67
N LYS A 228 14.96 9.77 2.63
CA LYS A 228 14.13 10.69 1.86
C LYS A 228 12.79 10.98 2.51
N TYR A 229 12.23 10.02 3.25
CA TYR A 229 10.84 10.05 3.69
C TYR A 229 10.66 9.98 5.20
N ILE A 230 11.57 9.33 5.94
CA ILE A 230 11.43 9.17 7.39
C ILE A 230 12.25 10.23 8.13
N LEU A 231 13.55 10.31 7.87
CA LEU A 231 14.47 11.20 8.59
C LEU A 231 14.22 12.70 8.36
N LYS A 232 13.32 13.05 7.45
CA LYS A 232 12.87 14.43 7.23
C LYS A 232 11.72 14.86 8.14
N HIS A 233 11.08 13.92 8.84
CA HIS A 233 10.14 14.27 9.91
C HIS A 233 10.92 14.73 11.13
N LYS A 234 10.43 15.81 11.77
CA LYS A 234 11.01 16.28 13.03
C LYS A 234 10.86 15.20 14.09
N ASN A 235 11.92 14.95 14.86
CA ASN A 235 11.94 13.98 15.95
C ASN A 235 11.59 12.55 15.51
N ALA A 236 11.94 12.15 14.28
CA ALA A 236 11.65 10.81 13.76
C ALA A 236 12.22 9.68 14.65
N ASP A 237 13.29 9.95 15.37
CA ASP A 237 13.96 9.06 16.34
C ASP A 237 13.18 8.85 17.65
N GLN A 238 12.20 9.72 17.95
CA GLN A 238 11.39 9.64 19.18
C GLN A 238 10.11 8.81 19.02
N TYR A 239 9.80 8.39 17.79
CA TYR A 239 8.55 7.69 17.47
C TYR A 239 8.82 6.37 16.76
N PRO A 240 8.01 5.33 17.03
CA PRO A 240 8.10 4.09 16.28
C PRO A 240 7.74 4.31 14.81
N VAL A 241 8.47 3.63 13.93
CA VAL A 241 8.25 3.64 12.48
C VAL A 241 7.55 2.35 12.07
N HIS A 242 6.28 2.47 11.75
CA HIS A 242 5.42 1.37 11.36
C HIS A 242 5.31 1.26 9.85
N PHE A 243 5.08 0.06 9.33
CA PHE A 243 4.92 -0.18 7.91
C PHE A 243 3.73 -1.09 7.59
N THR A 244 3.08 -0.81 6.47
CA THR A 244 2.17 -1.75 5.82
C THR A 244 2.54 -1.96 4.35
N GLY A 245 2.06 -3.06 3.76
CA GLY A 245 2.24 -3.38 2.35
C GLY A 245 3.16 -4.57 2.11
N SER A 246 3.03 -5.17 0.92
CA SER A 246 3.69 -6.43 0.58
C SER A 246 5.22 -6.34 0.67
N ILE A 247 5.82 -5.25 0.21
CA ILE A 247 7.27 -5.11 0.17
C ILE A 247 7.82 -4.94 1.59
N ALA A 248 7.17 -4.12 2.43
CA ALA A 248 7.53 -4.04 3.84
C ALA A 248 7.43 -5.40 4.54
N PHE A 249 6.34 -6.14 4.30
CA PHE A 249 6.09 -7.39 5.00
C PHE A 249 7.06 -8.52 4.60
N TYR A 250 7.30 -8.71 3.30
CA TYR A 250 8.15 -9.81 2.82
C TYR A 250 9.65 -9.55 3.04
N TYR A 251 10.07 -8.28 3.16
CA TYR A 251 11.47 -7.91 3.40
C TYR A 251 11.69 -7.26 4.76
N GLN A 252 10.82 -7.57 5.73
CA GLN A 252 10.78 -6.89 7.03
C GLN A 252 12.09 -6.96 7.80
N ASP A 253 12.82 -8.08 7.74
CA ASP A 253 14.08 -8.26 8.49
C ASP A 253 15.16 -7.28 8.00
N ILE A 254 15.25 -7.10 6.67
CA ILE A 254 16.18 -6.16 6.05
C ILE A 254 15.76 -4.72 6.38
N LEU A 255 14.46 -4.43 6.28
CA LEU A 255 13.90 -3.11 6.60
C LEU A 255 14.16 -2.72 8.06
N GLN A 256 13.90 -3.61 9.02
CA GLN A 256 14.16 -3.38 10.44
C GLN A 256 15.65 -3.15 10.72
N THR A 257 16.52 -3.89 10.05
CA THR A 257 17.98 -3.69 10.14
C THR A 257 18.38 -2.29 9.66
N VAL A 258 17.83 -1.83 8.54
CA VAL A 258 18.10 -0.48 7.98
C VAL A 258 17.57 0.62 8.89
N LEU A 259 16.39 0.46 9.49
CA LEU A 259 15.85 1.44 10.44
C LEU A 259 16.73 1.54 11.68
N THR A 260 17.08 0.39 12.26
CA THR A 260 17.90 0.33 13.48
C THR A 260 19.30 0.91 13.25
N SER A 261 19.92 0.63 12.10
CA SER A 261 21.25 1.19 11.77
C SER A 261 21.24 2.71 11.57
N LYS A 262 20.06 3.30 11.34
CA LYS A 262 19.83 4.75 11.25
C LYS A 262 19.31 5.37 12.55
N GLY A 263 19.33 4.62 13.66
CA GLY A 263 18.90 5.11 14.97
C GLY A 263 17.39 5.27 15.13
N LEU A 264 16.60 4.63 14.26
CA LEU A 264 15.14 4.66 14.33
C LEU A 264 14.61 3.42 15.04
N GLN A 265 13.47 3.55 15.73
CA GLN A 265 12.79 2.44 16.37
C GLN A 265 11.82 1.76 15.40
N PRO A 266 12.03 0.49 15.02
CA PRO A 266 11.05 -0.25 14.24
C PRO A 266 9.75 -0.46 15.03
N GLY A 267 8.62 -0.23 14.38
CA GLY A 267 7.28 -0.47 14.91
C GLY A 267 6.65 -1.75 14.34
N ARG A 268 5.32 -1.75 14.25
CA ARG A 268 4.55 -2.85 13.63
C ARG A 268 4.77 -2.88 12.12
N ILE A 269 4.96 -4.07 11.57
CA ILE A 269 5.00 -4.30 10.12
C ILE A 269 3.87 -5.28 9.78
N LEU A 270 2.87 -4.80 9.03
CA LEU A 270 1.69 -5.57 8.66
C LEU A 270 1.64 -5.77 7.14
N LYS A 271 1.07 -6.90 6.68
CA LYS A 271 0.85 -7.09 5.25
C LYS A 271 -0.25 -6.19 4.69
N THR A 272 -1.29 -5.95 5.50
CA THR A 272 -2.44 -5.07 5.22
C THR A 272 -2.80 -4.35 6.54
N PRO A 273 -3.29 -3.09 6.49
CA PRO A 273 -3.72 -2.39 7.69
C PRO A 273 -5.07 -2.90 8.25
N LEU A 274 -5.80 -3.75 7.53
CA LEU A 274 -7.17 -4.15 7.87
C LEU A 274 -7.34 -4.76 9.26
N ASP A 275 -6.45 -5.66 9.68
CA ASP A 275 -6.55 -6.25 11.02
C ASP A 275 -6.39 -5.18 12.12
N GLY A 276 -5.49 -4.22 11.89
CA GLY A 276 -5.31 -3.09 12.78
C GLY A 276 -6.47 -2.09 12.74
N LEU A 277 -7.08 -1.89 11.57
CA LEU A 277 -8.28 -1.05 11.42
C LEU A 277 -9.48 -1.66 12.13
N VAL A 278 -9.66 -2.98 12.05
CA VAL A 278 -10.68 -3.67 12.85
C VAL A 278 -10.45 -3.34 14.33
N GLN A 279 -9.23 -3.55 14.85
CA GLN A 279 -8.87 -3.24 16.23
C GLN A 279 -9.07 -1.76 16.61
N TYR A 280 -8.84 -0.84 15.69
CA TYR A 280 -9.03 0.60 15.93
C TYR A 280 -10.49 0.97 16.25
N TYR A 281 -11.44 0.22 15.67
CA TYR A 281 -12.89 0.43 15.83
C TYR A 281 -13.55 -0.52 16.84
N LEU A 282 -12.78 -1.39 17.49
CA LEU A 282 -13.24 -2.18 18.65
C LEU A 282 -13.21 -1.31 19.91
#